data_AF-A0A951QDD4-F1
#
_entry.id   AF-A0A951QDD4-F1
#
_cell.length_a   1.000
_cell.length_b   1.000
_cell.length_c   1.000
_cell.angle_alpha   90.00
_cell.angle_beta   90.00
_cell.angle_gamma   90.00
#
_symmetry.space_group_name_H-M   'P 1'
#
loop_
_entity.id
_entity.type
_entity.pdbx_description
1 polymer ?
#
loop_
_entity_poly.entity_id
_entity_poly.type
_entity_poly.pdbx_seq_one_letter_code
_entity_poly.pdbx_strand_id
1 'polypeptide(L)'
;MKTILFLCTGNYYRSRFSEHWFNHLATQQNLDWRATSRGLGLHRENNNVGAVSPDVIAVLKERGVQVPDSLRNPTQVTDTDLRAADHIIAVDEPEHRPLVIAQFPEWVDTVEYWRVRDLDETTTESPLIQLERNIQKLVELLKLPDPQPQKAIE
;
A
#
# COMPACT_ATOMS: atom_id res chain seq x y z
N MET A 1 -13.21 -0.56 -12.54
CA MET A 1 -12.33 -0.09 -11.48
C MET A 1 -11.63 -1.25 -10.80
N LYS A 2 -10.33 -1.40 -11.09
CA LYS A 2 -9.44 -2.36 -10.44
C LYS A 2 -9.00 -1.84 -9.06
N THR A 3 -8.58 -2.74 -8.18
CA THR A 3 -8.24 -2.41 -6.78
C THR A 3 -6.82 -2.79 -6.40
N ILE A 4 -6.16 -1.93 -5.63
CA ILE A 4 -4.85 -2.22 -5.01
C ILE A 4 -5.00 -2.24 -3.49
N LEU A 5 -4.46 -3.27 -2.85
CA LEU A 5 -4.39 -3.38 -1.41
C LEU A 5 -2.95 -3.20 -0.93
N PHE A 6 -2.69 -2.09 -0.23
CA PHE A 6 -1.43 -1.88 0.46
C PHE A 6 -1.46 -2.45 1.89
N LEU A 7 -0.44 -3.22 2.25
CA LEU A 7 -0.27 -3.84 3.55
C LEU A 7 0.96 -3.29 4.27
N CYS A 8 0.78 -2.93 5.55
CA CYS A 8 1.87 -2.81 6.51
C CYS A 8 1.52 -3.49 7.83
N THR A 9 2.33 -3.38 8.87
CA THR A 9 1.99 -4.00 10.17
C THR A 9 0.77 -3.34 10.83
N GLY A 10 0.81 -2.03 11.06
CA GLY A 10 -0.17 -1.33 11.91
C GLY A 10 -1.28 -0.56 11.20
N ASN A 11 -1.32 -0.53 9.86
CA ASN A 11 -2.26 0.27 9.07
C ASN A 11 -2.37 1.77 9.45
N TYR A 12 -1.27 2.34 9.94
CA TYR A 12 -1.23 3.69 10.52
C TYR A 12 -0.27 4.64 9.82
N TYR A 13 0.85 4.13 9.31
CA TYR A 13 1.94 4.91 8.69
C TYR A 13 2.10 4.58 7.19
N ARG A 14 3.00 3.64 6.84
CA ARG A 14 3.39 3.30 5.46
C ARG A 14 2.23 2.93 4.53
N SER A 15 1.37 1.98 4.92
CA SER A 15 0.26 1.55 4.05
C SER A 15 -0.80 2.64 3.85
N ARG A 16 -1.04 3.46 4.89
CA ARG A 16 -2.03 4.54 4.86
C ARG A 16 -1.55 5.69 3.98
N PHE A 17 -0.28 6.07 4.10
CA PHE A 17 0.35 6.98 3.15
C PHE A 17 0.19 6.46 1.70
N SER A 18 0.50 5.18 1.48
CA SER A 18 0.44 4.57 0.15
C SER A 18 -0.96 4.62 -0.46
N GLU A 19 -2.01 4.35 0.33
CA GLU A 19 -3.41 4.45 -0.09
C GLU A 19 -3.76 5.87 -0.59
N HIS A 20 -3.44 6.90 0.20
CA HIS A 20 -3.78 8.28 -0.15
C HIS A 20 -2.95 8.81 -1.32
N TRP A 21 -1.64 8.53 -1.32
CA TRP A 21 -0.75 8.97 -2.38
C TRP A 21 -1.08 8.32 -3.72
N PHE A 22 -1.33 7.01 -3.74
CA PHE A 22 -1.76 6.31 -4.96
C PHE A 22 -3.09 6.89 -5.48
N ASN A 23 -4.10 7.05 -4.62
CA ASN A 23 -5.41 7.55 -5.05
C ASN A 23 -5.34 8.99 -5.58
N HIS A 24 -4.46 9.82 -5.04
CA HIS A 24 -4.17 11.16 -5.57
C HIS A 24 -3.63 11.09 -6.99
N LEU A 25 -2.57 10.31 -7.22
CA LEU A 25 -1.97 10.15 -8.55
C LEU A 25 -2.91 9.49 -9.55
N ALA A 26 -3.64 8.45 -9.14
CA ALA A 26 -4.63 7.77 -9.96
C ALA A 26 -5.73 8.73 -10.43
N THR A 27 -6.21 9.62 -9.55
CA THR A 27 -7.19 10.66 -9.92
C THR A 27 -6.58 11.67 -10.90
N GLN A 28 -5.38 12.18 -10.62
CA GLN A 28 -4.70 13.14 -11.49
C GLN A 28 -4.45 12.61 -12.91
N GLN A 29 -4.26 11.29 -13.02
CA GLN A 29 -3.92 10.63 -14.26
C GLN A 29 -5.09 9.83 -14.85
N ASN A 30 -6.29 9.98 -14.29
CA ASN A 30 -7.53 9.35 -14.73
C ASN A 30 -7.40 7.81 -14.91
N LEU A 31 -6.72 7.15 -13.98
CA LEU A 31 -6.59 5.70 -13.93
C LEU A 31 -7.86 5.06 -13.37
N ASP A 32 -8.35 3.97 -13.99
CA ASP A 32 -9.46 3.14 -13.47
C ASP A 32 -8.99 2.18 -12.36
N TRP A 33 -8.19 2.71 -11.43
CA TRP A 33 -7.61 2.00 -10.29
C TRP A 33 -7.89 2.76 -9.00
N ARG A 34 -8.14 2.02 -7.92
CA ARG A 34 -8.31 2.58 -6.59
C ARG A 34 -7.55 1.77 -5.55
N ALA A 35 -6.83 2.47 -4.67
CA ALA A 35 -6.15 1.86 -3.54
C ALA A 35 -7.02 1.84 -2.28
N THR A 36 -6.85 0.80 -1.48
CA THR A 36 -7.17 0.74 -0.05
C THR A 36 -5.96 0.20 0.73
N SER A 37 -6.01 0.24 2.05
CA SER A 37 -4.97 -0.35 2.89
C SER A 37 -5.51 -1.07 4.12
N ARG A 38 -4.74 -2.07 4.57
CA ARG A 38 -4.98 -2.87 5.78
C ARG A 38 -3.67 -3.13 6.52
N GLY A 39 -3.78 -3.67 7.72
CA GLY A 39 -2.62 -4.05 8.53
C GLY A 39 -2.57 -5.54 8.81
N LEU A 40 -1.36 -6.08 8.85
CA LEU A 40 -1.09 -7.50 9.07
C LEU A 40 -1.00 -7.87 10.55
N GLY A 41 -0.80 -6.91 11.45
CA GLY A 41 -0.48 -7.18 12.86
C GLY A 41 -1.13 -6.21 13.85
N LEU A 42 -2.39 -5.82 13.65
CA LEU A 42 -3.08 -4.88 14.54
C LEU A 42 -3.31 -5.43 15.96
N HIS A 43 -3.31 -6.75 16.12
CA HIS A 43 -3.44 -7.40 17.42
C HIS A 43 -2.22 -7.20 18.33
N ARG A 44 -1.12 -6.62 17.82
CA ARG A 44 0.02 -6.21 18.62
C ARG A 44 -0.25 -4.83 19.19
N GLU A 45 -0.02 -4.65 20.49
CA GLU A 45 -0.10 -3.34 21.12
C GLU A 45 0.72 -2.33 20.32
N ASN A 46 0.02 -1.40 19.69
CA ASN A 46 0.61 -0.31 18.95
C ASN A 46 0.17 0.97 19.65
N ASN A 47 1.11 1.80 20.07
CA ASN A 47 0.84 3.09 20.71
C ASN A 47 0.31 4.14 19.70
N ASN A 48 -0.42 3.69 18.69
CA ASN A 48 -0.98 4.51 17.63
C ASN A 48 -2.08 5.38 18.20
N VAL A 49 -1.97 6.70 17.99
CA VAL A 49 -3.00 7.65 18.38
C VAL A 49 -3.79 8.04 17.13
N GLY A 50 -5.03 7.57 17.03
CA GLY A 50 -5.96 7.90 15.95
C GLY A 50 -5.83 7.05 14.69
N ALA A 51 -6.37 7.57 13.58
CA ALA A 51 -6.56 6.83 12.33
C ALA A 51 -5.30 6.70 11.44
N VAL A 52 -4.40 7.67 11.54
CA VAL A 52 -3.18 7.81 10.74
C VAL A 52 -2.16 8.65 11.51
N SER A 53 -0.87 8.43 11.25
CA SER A 53 0.19 9.27 11.83
C SER A 53 0.03 10.75 11.43
N PRO A 54 0.22 11.69 12.38
CA PRO A 54 0.30 13.12 12.07
C PRO A 54 1.35 13.46 11.01
N ASP A 55 2.48 12.75 10.99
CA ASP A 55 3.55 12.97 10.02
C ASP A 55 3.10 12.61 8.61
N VAL A 56 2.33 11.54 8.46
CA VAL A 56 1.72 11.16 7.18
C VAL A 56 0.73 12.22 6.71
N ILE A 57 -0.10 12.74 7.62
CA ILE A 57 -1.02 13.84 7.28
C ILE A 57 -0.23 15.07 6.81
N ALA A 58 0.83 15.45 7.54
CA ALA A 58 1.66 16.60 7.21
C ALA A 58 2.25 16.47 5.80
N VAL A 59 2.92 15.35 5.51
CA VAL A 59 3.52 15.09 4.19
C VAL A 59 2.46 15.06 3.08
N LEU A 60 1.33 14.40 3.29
CA LEU A 60 0.24 14.37 2.29
C LEU A 60 -0.28 15.79 2.00
N LYS A 61 -0.47 16.63 3.02
CA LYS A 61 -0.90 18.03 2.86
C LYS A 61 0.15 18.87 2.13
N GLU A 62 1.43 18.72 2.47
CA GLU A 62 2.54 19.39 1.77
C GLU A 62 2.60 19.04 0.28
N ARG A 63 2.15 17.83 -0.09
CA ARG A 63 2.05 17.36 -1.48
C ARG A 63 0.74 17.73 -2.17
N GLY A 64 -0.13 18.50 -1.51
CA GLY A 64 -1.42 18.92 -2.07
C GLY A 64 -2.49 17.82 -2.08
N VAL A 65 -2.29 16.73 -1.33
CA VAL A 65 -3.29 15.68 -1.18
C VAL A 65 -4.36 16.13 -0.20
N GLN A 66 -5.62 16.08 -0.63
CA GLN A 66 -6.76 16.30 0.26
C GLN A 66 -6.96 15.07 1.15
N VAL A 67 -6.67 15.22 2.44
CA VAL A 67 -6.93 14.19 3.45
C VAL A 67 -8.31 14.47 4.08
N PRO A 68 -9.26 13.52 4.03
CA PRO A 68 -10.57 13.69 4.66
C PRO A 68 -10.46 13.97 6.16
N ASP A 69 -11.36 14.78 6.70
CA ASP A 69 -11.42 15.08 8.14
C ASP A 69 -11.75 13.84 8.99
N SER A 70 -12.48 12.88 8.40
CA SER A 70 -12.80 11.60 9.03
C SER A 70 -12.14 10.46 8.27
N LEU A 71 -11.10 9.88 8.89
CA LEU A 71 -10.37 8.73 8.37
C LEU A 71 -10.79 7.45 9.08
N ARG A 72 -10.71 6.34 8.36
CA ARG A 72 -10.93 5.01 8.92
C ARG A 72 -9.85 4.68 9.93
N ASN A 73 -10.25 4.10 11.06
CA ASN A 73 -9.30 3.50 12.01
C ASN A 73 -8.44 2.43 11.32
N PRO A 74 -7.23 2.15 11.85
CA PRO A 74 -6.45 1.00 11.44
C PRO A 74 -7.34 -0.25 11.38
N THR A 75 -7.28 -0.97 10.26
CA THR A 75 -8.10 -2.16 10.04
C THR A 75 -7.22 -3.37 9.73
N GLN A 76 -7.46 -4.49 10.41
CA GLN A 76 -6.77 -5.76 10.19
C GLN A 76 -7.17 -6.31 8.81
N VAL A 77 -6.21 -6.88 8.09
CA VAL A 77 -6.47 -7.54 6.81
C VAL A 77 -7.27 -8.82 7.02
N THR A 78 -8.20 -9.09 6.11
CA THR A 78 -8.99 -10.33 6.06
C THR A 78 -8.76 -11.04 4.73
N ASP A 79 -9.10 -12.33 4.67
CA ASP A 79 -9.08 -13.09 3.42
C ASP A 79 -10.02 -12.47 2.35
N THR A 80 -11.16 -11.90 2.78
CA THR A 80 -12.06 -11.14 1.90
C THR A 80 -11.38 -9.93 1.27
N ASP A 81 -10.55 -9.19 2.03
CA ASP A 81 -9.79 -8.06 1.48
C ASP A 81 -8.78 -8.53 0.43
N LEU A 82 -8.11 -9.66 0.66
CA LEU A 82 -7.13 -10.24 -0.26
C LEU A 82 -7.81 -10.72 -1.56
N ARG A 83 -8.94 -11.43 -1.47
CA ARG A 83 -9.71 -11.88 -2.64
C ARG A 83 -10.30 -10.74 -3.47
N ALA A 84 -10.62 -9.62 -2.84
CA ALA A 84 -11.22 -8.47 -3.51
C ALA A 84 -10.19 -7.57 -4.21
N ALA A 85 -8.89 -7.80 -3.99
CA ALA A 85 -7.82 -6.99 -4.55
C ALA A 85 -7.31 -7.57 -5.88
N ASP A 86 -7.25 -6.75 -6.93
CA ASP A 86 -6.59 -7.12 -8.19
C ASP A 86 -5.06 -7.12 -8.06
N HIS A 87 -4.53 -6.34 -7.11
CA HIS A 87 -3.10 -6.28 -6.82
C HIS A 87 -2.85 -6.05 -5.32
N ILE A 88 -1.95 -6.83 -4.72
CA ILE A 88 -1.67 -6.78 -3.28
C ILE A 88 -0.19 -6.48 -3.10
N ILE A 89 0.13 -5.45 -2.31
CA ILE A 89 1.50 -5.01 -2.07
C ILE A 89 1.76 -4.93 -0.57
N ALA A 90 2.71 -5.72 -0.07
CA ALA A 90 3.27 -5.57 1.27
C ALA A 90 4.55 -4.71 1.20
N VAL A 91 4.54 -3.58 1.91
CA VAL A 91 5.54 -2.52 1.68
C VAL A 91 6.96 -2.84 2.18
N ASP A 92 7.11 -3.89 2.97
CA ASP A 92 8.39 -4.30 3.58
C ASP A 92 8.50 -5.83 3.73
N GLU A 93 9.25 -6.47 2.84
CA GLU A 93 9.33 -7.93 2.75
C GLU A 93 9.77 -8.60 4.06
N PRO A 94 10.91 -8.24 4.69
CA PRO A 94 11.39 -8.96 5.87
C PRO A 94 10.46 -8.81 7.08
N GLU A 95 9.71 -7.70 7.16
CA GLU A 95 8.73 -7.48 8.22
C GLU A 95 7.41 -8.22 7.95
N HIS A 96 6.92 -8.17 6.71
CA HIS A 96 5.56 -8.60 6.39
C HIS A 96 5.46 -10.03 5.87
N ARG A 97 6.45 -10.55 5.13
CA ARG A 97 6.41 -11.92 4.60
C ARG A 97 6.18 -12.97 5.70
N PRO A 98 6.84 -12.91 6.87
CA PRO A 98 6.55 -13.83 7.98
C PRO A 98 5.11 -13.74 8.49
N LEU A 99 4.53 -12.54 8.51
CA LEU A 99 3.13 -12.33 8.93
C LEU A 99 2.13 -12.90 7.94
N VAL A 100 2.42 -12.76 6.63
CA VAL A 100 1.61 -13.37 5.56
C VAL A 100 1.71 -14.89 5.62
N ILE A 101 2.91 -15.47 5.77
CA ILE A 101 3.08 -16.93 5.93
C ILE A 101 2.27 -17.47 7.11
N ALA A 102 2.30 -16.77 8.25
CA ALA A 102 1.63 -17.23 9.47
C ALA A 102 0.10 -17.15 9.40
N GLN A 103 -0.46 -16.17 8.70
CA GLN A 103 -1.91 -15.88 8.72
C GLN A 103 -2.62 -16.23 7.40
N PHE A 104 -1.91 -16.16 6.27
CA PHE A 104 -2.43 -16.24 4.91
C PHE A 104 -1.44 -16.99 3.99
N PRO A 105 -1.06 -18.23 4.31
CA PRO A 105 0.00 -18.95 3.59
C PRO A 105 -0.27 -19.12 2.09
N GLU A 106 -1.54 -19.24 1.70
CA GLU A 106 -1.98 -19.35 0.30
C GLU A 106 -1.78 -18.06 -0.52
N TRP A 107 -1.48 -16.93 0.12
CA TRP A 107 -1.29 -15.63 -0.53
C TRP A 107 0.18 -15.24 -0.68
N VAL A 108 1.12 -16.01 -0.12
CA VAL A 108 2.55 -15.65 -0.05
C VAL A 108 3.17 -15.41 -1.43
N ASP A 109 2.73 -16.15 -2.45
CA ASP A 109 3.26 -16.01 -3.82
C ASP A 109 2.46 -15.00 -4.67
N THR A 110 1.29 -14.58 -4.19
CA THR A 110 0.42 -13.60 -4.87
C THR A 110 0.74 -12.17 -4.43
N VAL A 111 1.20 -11.98 -3.20
CA VAL A 111 1.57 -10.68 -2.67
C VAL A 111 2.88 -10.21 -3.29
N GLU A 112 2.87 -9.00 -3.86
CA GLU A 112 4.10 -8.30 -4.21
C GLU A 112 4.75 -7.73 -2.95
N TYR A 113 6.06 -7.87 -2.82
CA TYR A 113 6.81 -7.36 -1.68
C TYR A 113 7.78 -6.27 -2.09
N TRP A 114 7.64 -5.10 -1.47
CA TRP A 114 8.64 -4.04 -1.52
C TRP A 114 9.61 -4.15 -0.34
N ARG A 115 10.58 -3.24 -0.27
CA ARG A 115 11.57 -3.18 0.81
C ARG A 115 11.69 -1.78 1.38
N VAL A 116 10.57 -1.27 1.88
CA VAL A 116 10.50 0.05 2.52
C VAL A 116 10.39 -0.12 4.04
N ARG A 117 11.55 -0.04 4.70
CA ARG A 117 11.71 -0.20 6.16
C ARG A 117 10.98 0.91 6.94
N ASP A 118 10.75 0.68 8.23
CA ASP A 118 10.14 1.70 9.10
C ASP A 118 11.15 2.76 9.58
N LEU A 119 10.66 3.82 10.23
CA LEU A 119 11.41 5.01 10.64
C LEU A 119 12.67 4.73 11.48
N ASP A 120 12.68 3.65 12.26
CA ASP A 120 13.75 3.35 13.22
C ASP A 120 14.91 2.53 12.61
N GLU A 121 14.83 2.22 11.32
CA GLU A 121 15.83 1.40 10.65
C GLU A 121 16.83 2.28 9.91
N THR A 122 18.12 1.95 10.05
CA THR A 122 19.27 2.69 9.51
C THR A 122 19.16 2.84 7.99
N THR A 123 18.42 3.85 7.57
CA THR A 123 18.17 4.18 6.17
C THR A 123 18.56 5.64 5.97
N THR A 124 19.24 5.91 4.86
CA THR A 124 19.67 7.26 4.50
C THR A 124 18.52 8.13 3.98
N GLU A 125 17.35 7.52 3.75
CA GLU A 125 16.20 8.16 3.12
C GLU A 125 14.89 7.73 3.78
N SER A 126 14.03 8.72 4.02
CA SER A 126 12.72 8.51 4.65
C SER A 126 11.89 7.44 3.93
N PRO A 127 11.19 6.55 4.68
CA PRO A 127 10.26 5.58 4.12
C PRO A 127 9.21 6.21 3.19
N LEU A 128 8.73 7.42 3.51
CA LEU A 128 7.72 8.10 2.70
C LEU A 128 8.26 8.49 1.32
N ILE A 129 9.51 8.93 1.22
CA ILE A 129 10.14 9.25 -0.08
C ILE A 129 10.32 7.97 -0.91
N GLN A 130 10.71 6.87 -0.27
CA GLN A 130 10.81 5.58 -0.95
C GLN A 130 9.44 5.10 -1.46
N LEU A 131 8.38 5.24 -0.66
CA LEU A 131 7.01 4.95 -1.07
C LEU A 131 6.56 5.83 -2.23
N GLU A 132 6.82 7.16 -2.18
CA GLU A 132 6.48 8.08 -3.26
C GLU A 132 7.02 7.59 -4.60
N ARG A 133 8.31 7.23 -4.64
CA ARG A 133 8.96 6.74 -5.87
C ARG A 133 8.42 5.39 -6.33
N ASN A 134 8.21 4.45 -5.42
CA ASN A 134 7.69 3.12 -5.79
C ASN A 134 6.26 3.24 -6.33
N ILE A 135 5.42 4.07 -5.71
CA ILE A 135 4.05 4.33 -6.13
C ILE A 135 4.02 5.06 -7.47
N GLN A 136 4.90 6.05 -7.69
CA GLN A 136 5.02 6.72 -8.99
C GLN A 136 5.35 5.71 -10.10
N LYS A 137 6.33 4.82 -9.87
CA LYS A 137 6.66 3.76 -10.83
C LYS A 137 5.49 2.81 -11.07
N LEU A 138 4.80 2.39 -10.02
CA LEU A 138 3.60 1.55 -10.13
C LEU A 138 2.52 2.23 -10.98
N VAL A 139 2.23 3.50 -10.71
CA VAL A 139 1.26 4.29 -11.49
C VAL A 139 1.65 4.38 -12.97
N GLU A 140 2.93 4.57 -13.30
CA GLU A 140 3.39 4.54 -14.69
C GLU A 140 3.23 3.17 -15.35
N LEU A 141 3.47 2.08 -14.62
CA LEU A 141 3.26 0.72 -15.14
C LEU A 141 1.78 0.45 -15.43
N LEU A 142 0.88 0.91 -14.56
CA LEU A 142 -0.56 0.69 -14.70
C LEU A 142 -1.22 1.50 -15.83
N LYS A 143 -0.53 2.50 -16.39
CA LYS A 143 -0.96 3.19 -17.61
C LYS A 143 -0.77 2.36 -18.86
N LEU A 144 0.22 1.46 -18.84
CA LEU A 144 0.53 0.69 -20.03
C LEU A 144 -0.65 -0.25 -20.30
N PRO A 145 -1.15 -0.32 -21.54
CA PRO A 145 -2.21 -1.26 -21.88
C PRO A 145 -1.73 -2.68 -21.57
N ASP A 146 -2.63 -3.54 -21.09
CA ASP A 146 -2.33 -4.95 -20.87
C ASP A 146 -1.67 -5.51 -22.14
N PRO A 147 -0.50 -6.17 -22.02
CA PRO A 147 0.18 -6.73 -23.17
C PRO A 147 -0.80 -7.63 -23.92
N GLN A 148 -1.07 -7.29 -25.18
CA GLN A 148 -1.98 -8.07 -26.01
C GLN A 148 -1.44 -9.51 -26.07
N PRO A 149 -2.28 -10.53 -25.86
CA PRO A 149 -1.84 -11.90 -25.99
C PRO A 149 -1.23 -12.06 -27.37
N GLN A 150 0.04 -12.46 -27.39
CA GLN A 150 0.81 -12.69 -28.59
C GLN A 150 0.05 -13.76 -29.37
N LYS A 151 -0.64 -13.36 -30.45
CA LYS A 151 -1.32 -14.30 -31.34
C LYS A 151 -0.28 -15.32 -31.77
N ALA A 152 -0.46 -16.57 -31.37
CA ALA A 152 0.30 -17.68 -31.91
C ALA A 152 0.15 -17.61 -33.43
N ILE A 153 1.26 -17.41 -34.11
CA ILE A 153 1.32 -17.52 -35.56
C ILE A 153 1.14 -19.01 -35.83
N GLU A 154 0.03 -19.34 -36.50
CA GLU A 154 -0.28 -20.70 -37.01
C GLU A 154 0.80 -21.23 -37.95
#